data_AF-A0A356MQW0-F1
#
_entry.id   AF-A0A356MQW0-F1
#
_cell.length_a   1.000
_cell.length_b   1.000
_cell.length_c   1.000
_cell.angle_alpha   90.00
_cell.angle_beta   90.00
_cell.angle_gamma   90.00
#
_symmetry.space_group_name_H-M   'P 1'
#
loop_
_entity.id
_entity.type
_entity.pdbx_description
1 polymer ?
#
loop_
_entity_poly.entity_id
_entity_poly.type
_entity_poly.pdbx_seq_one_letter_code
_entity_poly.pdbx_strand_id
1 'polypeptide(L)'
;MNAHTNKSILPWSRPLWLLVLAVMLVFGFYQQRAKVQLNHYIQVLQENPDVANMSPKLRHNWWLDNQQPQRIHYYTMEHTWSGFHCYSLSELALMKWALSIGILLAFFGLDALFLQTTGHFERWPWLIVMYSIAGIVMGGFLILVPGKAGYSVAHEFLAFLQSPLPSFLIVLVPSLFERRMPRSITKG
;
A
#
# COMPACT_ATOMS: atom_id res chain seq x y z
N MET A 1 46.56 -13.07 0.28
CA MET A 1 45.48 -12.53 -0.56
C MET A 1 44.19 -12.54 0.25
N ASN A 2 43.82 -11.39 0.83
CA ASN A 2 42.63 -11.30 1.67
C ASN A 2 41.41 -11.24 0.74
N ALA A 3 40.65 -12.33 0.69
CA ALA A 3 39.35 -12.36 0.05
C ALA A 3 38.45 -11.33 0.76
N HIS A 4 38.33 -10.15 0.16
CA HIS A 4 37.25 -9.23 0.44
C HIS A 4 35.96 -9.95 0.05
N THR A 5 35.40 -10.75 0.97
CA THR A 5 34.07 -11.30 0.81
C THR A 5 33.11 -10.13 0.83
N ASN A 6 32.83 -9.63 -0.36
CA ASN A 6 31.79 -8.67 -0.67
C ASN A 6 30.46 -9.36 -0.36
N LYS A 7 30.12 -9.44 0.93
CA LYS A 7 28.94 -10.15 1.43
C LYS A 7 27.74 -9.46 0.81
N SER A 8 27.10 -10.09 -0.18
CA SER A 8 25.98 -9.51 -0.91
C SER A 8 24.89 -9.04 0.06
N ILE A 9 24.34 -7.85 -0.17
CA ILE A 9 23.24 -7.28 0.65
C ILE A 9 22.01 -8.19 0.60
N LEU A 10 21.81 -8.86 -0.55
CA LEU A 10 20.70 -9.79 -0.76
C LEU A 10 21.24 -11.20 -1.02
N PRO A 11 20.58 -12.24 -0.49
CA PRO A 11 21.01 -13.62 -0.68
C PRO A 11 20.69 -14.10 -2.10
N TRP A 12 21.64 -13.93 -3.03
CA TRP A 12 21.47 -14.40 -4.42
C TRP A 12 21.41 -15.92 -4.57
N SER A 13 21.93 -16.66 -3.59
CA SER A 13 21.82 -18.13 -3.55
C SER A 13 20.42 -18.63 -3.19
N ARG A 14 19.57 -17.76 -2.63
CA ARG A 14 18.18 -18.07 -2.26
C ARG A 14 17.28 -16.90 -2.68
N PRO A 15 16.93 -16.81 -3.98
CA PRO A 15 16.22 -15.66 -4.55
C PRO A 15 14.73 -15.58 -4.15
N LEU A 16 14.31 -16.20 -3.04
CA LEU A 16 12.92 -16.15 -2.57
C LEU A 16 12.44 -14.71 -2.31
N TRP A 17 13.35 -13.80 -1.98
CA TRP A 17 13.04 -12.38 -1.84
C TRP A 17 12.55 -11.74 -3.15
N LEU A 18 12.99 -12.23 -4.32
CA LEU A 18 12.47 -11.77 -5.63
C LEU A 18 11.02 -12.20 -5.83
N LEU A 19 10.67 -13.41 -5.40
CA LEU A 19 9.29 -13.90 -5.47
C LEU A 19 8.39 -13.06 -4.55
N VAL A 20 8.82 -12.81 -3.30
CA VAL A 20 8.07 -11.95 -2.36
C VAL A 20 7.90 -10.55 -2.94
N LEU A 21 8.96 -9.97 -3.50
CA LEU A 21 8.90 -8.67 -4.15
C LEU A 21 7.92 -8.65 -5.33
N ALA A 22 7.96 -9.67 -6.19
CA ALA A 22 7.02 -9.79 -7.30
C ALA A 22 5.57 -9.86 -6.79
N VAL A 23 5.31 -10.62 -5.73
CA VAL A 23 3.99 -10.68 -5.07
C VAL A 23 3.60 -9.29 -4.54
N MET A 24 4.48 -8.57 -3.85
CA MET A 24 4.20 -7.23 -3.35
C MET A 24 3.85 -6.24 -4.47
N LEU A 25 4.55 -6.30 -5.60
CA LEU A 25 4.30 -5.42 -6.75
C LEU A 25 2.97 -5.76 -7.44
N VAL A 26 2.71 -7.04 -7.70
CA VAL A 26 1.45 -7.50 -8.30
C VAL A 26 0.28 -7.18 -7.39
N PHE A 27 0.40 -7.49 -6.09
CA PHE A 27 -0.61 -7.15 -5.10
C PHE A 27 -0.82 -5.64 -5.00
N GLY A 28 0.26 -4.85 -4.98
CA GLY A 28 0.26 -3.39 -5.01
C GLY A 28 -0.49 -2.81 -6.21
N PHE A 29 -0.35 -3.43 -7.38
CA PHE A 29 -1.10 -3.05 -8.57
C PHE A 29 -2.61 -3.31 -8.43
N TYR A 30 -2.99 -4.53 -8.05
CA TYR A 30 -4.40 -4.89 -7.92
C TYR A 30 -5.12 -4.13 -6.80
N GLN A 31 -4.44 -3.89 -5.67
CA GLN A 31 -5.02 -3.12 -4.57
C GLN A 31 -5.24 -1.65 -4.96
N GLN A 32 -4.30 -1.04 -5.70
CA GLN A 32 -4.46 0.32 -6.19
C GLN A 32 -5.65 0.41 -7.13
N ARG A 33 -5.78 -0.56 -8.05
CA ARG A 33 -6.94 -0.65 -8.94
C ARG A 33 -8.24 -0.74 -8.14
N ALA A 34 -8.34 -1.68 -7.19
CA ALA A 34 -9.53 -1.89 -6.37
C ALA A 34 -9.95 -0.62 -5.61
N LYS A 35 -9.00 0.10 -5.00
CA LYS A 35 -9.25 1.38 -4.33
C LYS A 35 -9.78 2.44 -5.27
N VAL A 36 -9.19 2.58 -6.45
CA VAL A 36 -9.67 3.56 -7.42
C VAL A 36 -11.07 3.21 -7.89
N GLN A 37 -11.35 1.93 -8.18
CA GLN A 37 -12.70 1.51 -8.59
C GLN A 37 -13.75 1.86 -7.54
N LEU A 38 -13.46 1.55 -6.27
CA LEU A 38 -14.37 1.81 -5.17
C LEU A 38 -14.56 3.32 -4.92
N ASN A 39 -13.49 4.10 -4.93
CA ASN A 39 -13.57 5.55 -4.75
C ASN A 39 -14.37 6.21 -5.86
N HIS A 40 -14.11 5.85 -7.11
CA HIS A 40 -14.83 6.36 -8.27
C HIS A 40 -16.32 6.03 -8.18
N TYR A 41 -16.63 4.78 -7.83
CA TYR A 41 -18.01 4.35 -7.67
C TYR A 41 -18.75 5.14 -6.57
N ILE A 42 -18.12 5.32 -5.41
CA ILE A 42 -18.67 6.14 -4.31
C ILE A 42 -18.88 7.58 -4.78
N GLN A 43 -17.91 8.17 -5.48
CA GLN A 43 -17.99 9.54 -5.97
C GLN A 43 -19.19 9.73 -6.91
N VAL A 44 -19.36 8.84 -7.90
CA VAL A 44 -20.49 8.91 -8.84
C VAL A 44 -21.83 8.82 -8.11
N LEU A 45 -21.95 7.97 -7.08
CA LEU A 45 -23.17 7.88 -6.28
C LEU A 45 -23.41 9.11 -5.40
N GLN A 46 -22.36 9.75 -4.89
CA GLN A 46 -22.48 11.01 -4.15
C GLN A 46 -22.93 12.17 -5.05
N GLU A 47 -22.46 12.19 -6.30
CA GLU A 47 -22.84 13.18 -7.32
C GLU A 47 -24.24 12.92 -7.90
N ASN A 48 -24.76 11.68 -7.79
CA ASN A 48 -26.07 11.28 -8.32
C ASN A 48 -26.93 10.61 -7.23
N PRO A 49 -27.52 11.38 -6.29
CA PRO A 49 -28.28 10.83 -5.16
C PRO A 49 -29.46 9.93 -5.57
N ASP A 50 -30.13 10.26 -6.68
CA ASP A 50 -31.24 9.45 -7.20
C ASP A 50 -30.79 8.03 -7.57
N VAL A 51 -29.60 7.92 -8.16
CA VAL A 51 -28.96 6.65 -8.53
C VAL A 51 -28.54 5.85 -7.29
N ALA A 52 -28.07 6.54 -6.25
CA ALA A 52 -27.73 5.92 -4.97
C ALA A 52 -28.95 5.28 -4.28
N ASN A 53 -30.17 5.78 -4.54
CA ASN A 53 -31.41 5.24 -3.98
C ASN A 53 -32.06 4.16 -4.86
N MET A 54 -31.55 3.92 -6.08
CA MET A 54 -32.05 2.87 -6.96
C MET A 54 -31.77 1.47 -6.40
N SER A 55 -32.65 0.52 -6.76
CA SER A 55 -32.38 -0.90 -6.54
C SER A 55 -31.11 -1.35 -7.28
N PRO A 56 -30.41 -2.41 -6.82
CA PRO A 56 -29.16 -2.85 -7.43
C PRO A 56 -29.25 -3.11 -8.93
N LYS A 57 -30.37 -3.68 -9.40
CA LYS A 57 -30.61 -3.96 -10.82
C LYS A 57 -30.76 -2.69 -11.65
N LEU A 58 -31.53 -1.72 -11.16
CA LEU A 58 -31.70 -0.43 -11.85
C LEU A 58 -30.39 0.35 -11.89
N ARG A 59 -29.64 0.33 -10.78
CA ARG A 59 -28.33 0.97 -10.68
C ARG A 59 -27.31 0.35 -11.63
N HIS A 60 -27.34 -0.97 -11.79
CA HIS A 60 -26.48 -1.66 -12.75
C HIS A 60 -26.80 -1.25 -14.19
N ASN A 61 -28.08 -1.24 -14.57
CA ASN A 61 -28.50 -0.81 -15.91
C ASN A 61 -28.13 0.65 -16.17
N TRP A 62 -28.39 1.55 -15.21
CA TRP A 62 -28.01 2.95 -15.32
C TRP A 62 -26.50 3.12 -15.56
N TRP A 63 -25.67 2.32 -14.87
CA TRP A 63 -24.21 2.37 -15.04
C TRP A 63 -23.76 1.89 -16.42
N LEU A 64 -24.43 0.90 -17.00
CA LEU A 64 -24.16 0.43 -18.37
C LEU A 64 -24.53 1.49 -19.41
N ASP A 65 -25.67 2.18 -19.20
CA ASP A 65 -26.16 3.23 -20.10
C ASP A 65 -25.34 4.53 -19.96
N ASN A 66 -24.76 4.78 -18.77
CA ASN A 66 -24.00 5.99 -18.44
C ASN A 66 -22.57 5.63 -18.04
N GLN A 67 -21.82 4.98 -18.94
CA GLN A 67 -20.45 4.61 -18.65
C GLN A 67 -19.63 5.81 -18.17
N GLN A 68 -18.96 5.64 -17.03
CA GLN A 68 -18.11 6.66 -16.40
C GLN A 68 -16.64 6.25 -16.52
N PRO A 69 -16.02 6.29 -17.71
CA PRO A 69 -14.63 5.89 -17.86
C PRO A 69 -13.73 6.85 -17.09
N GLN A 70 -12.88 6.31 -16.21
CA GLN A 70 -11.90 7.09 -15.48
C GLN A 70 -10.49 6.80 -16.00
N ARG A 71 -9.79 7.84 -16.48
CA ARG A 71 -8.40 7.71 -16.91
C ARG A 71 -7.47 7.76 -15.69
N ILE A 72 -6.66 6.73 -15.51
CA ILE A 72 -5.71 6.58 -14.41
C ILE A 72 -4.33 6.40 -15.01
N HIS A 73 -3.55 7.49 -15.09
CA HIS A 73 -2.18 7.57 -15.63
C HIS A 73 -1.93 6.79 -16.94
N TYR A 74 -1.74 5.47 -16.85
CA TYR A 74 -1.39 4.54 -17.93
C TYR A 74 -2.52 3.59 -18.37
N TYR A 75 -3.72 3.64 -17.77
CA TYR A 75 -4.88 2.85 -18.21
C TYR A 75 -6.20 3.61 -18.02
N THR A 76 -7.24 3.20 -18.76
CA THR A 76 -8.61 3.68 -18.57
C THR A 76 -9.43 2.59 -17.90
N MET A 77 -10.12 2.94 -16.82
CA MET A 77 -11.08 2.07 -16.18
C MET A 77 -12.45 2.28 -16.82
N GLU A 78 -12.88 1.33 -17.64
CA GLU A 78 -14.15 1.39 -18.38
C GLU A 78 -15.33 0.80 -17.58
N HIS A 79 -15.04 -0.12 -16.65
CA HIS A 79 -16.04 -0.86 -15.90
C HIS A 79 -15.79 -0.82 -14.40
N THR A 80 -16.89 -0.80 -13.65
CA THR A 80 -16.90 -0.98 -12.19
C THR A 80 -17.12 -2.45 -11.83
N TRP A 81 -16.83 -2.84 -10.59
CA TRP A 81 -17.15 -4.17 -10.12
C TRP A 81 -18.65 -4.30 -9.83
N SER A 82 -19.30 -5.30 -10.42
CA SER A 82 -20.76 -5.47 -10.36
C SER A 82 -21.29 -5.63 -8.93
N GLY A 83 -20.47 -6.18 -8.02
CA GLY A 83 -20.85 -6.31 -6.61
C GLY A 83 -21.12 -4.97 -5.92
N PHE A 84 -20.51 -3.86 -6.38
CA PHE A 84 -20.74 -2.54 -5.77
C PHE A 84 -22.19 -2.07 -5.86
N HIS A 85 -22.95 -2.52 -6.87
CA HIS A 85 -24.36 -2.13 -7.03
C HIS A 85 -25.26 -2.62 -5.90
N CYS A 86 -24.85 -3.65 -5.15
CA CYS A 86 -25.63 -4.24 -4.08
C CYS A 86 -25.50 -3.50 -2.74
N TYR A 87 -24.54 -2.57 -2.62
CA TYR A 87 -24.24 -1.89 -1.37
C TYR A 87 -24.75 -0.45 -1.36
N SER A 88 -25.14 0.01 -0.19
CA SER A 88 -25.44 1.41 0.11
C SER A 88 -24.16 2.26 0.21
N LEU A 89 -24.30 3.58 0.17
CA LEU A 89 -23.17 4.50 0.32
C LEU A 89 -22.41 4.31 1.64
N SER A 90 -23.11 4.03 2.74
CA SER A 90 -22.49 3.78 4.04
C SER A 90 -21.70 2.47 4.06
N GLU A 91 -22.24 1.41 3.47
CA GLU A 91 -21.55 0.12 3.34
C GLU A 91 -20.32 0.22 2.43
N LEU A 92 -20.41 0.96 1.33
CA LEU A 92 -19.27 1.22 0.44
C LEU A 92 -18.18 2.03 1.14
N ALA A 93 -18.56 3.04 1.95
CA ALA A 93 -17.63 3.80 2.76
C ALA A 93 -16.94 2.92 3.82
N LEU A 94 -17.69 2.04 4.48
CA LEU A 94 -17.12 1.05 5.41
C LEU A 94 -16.16 0.11 4.67
N MET A 95 -16.54 -0.40 3.50
CA MET A 95 -15.71 -1.27 2.68
C MET A 95 -14.42 -0.57 2.24
N LYS A 96 -14.45 0.73 1.95
CA LYS A 96 -13.25 1.52 1.63
C LYS A 96 -12.25 1.52 2.79
N TRP A 97 -12.74 1.72 4.01
CA TRP A 97 -11.90 1.67 5.21
C TRP A 97 -11.41 0.25 5.49
N ALA A 98 -12.29 -0.75 5.41
CA ALA A 98 -11.94 -2.16 5.61
C ALA A 98 -10.89 -2.63 4.60
N LEU A 99 -11.04 -2.26 3.32
CA LEU A 99 -10.06 -2.54 2.27
C LEU A 99 -8.71 -1.89 2.60
N SER A 100 -8.70 -0.63 3.03
CA SER A 100 -7.46 0.09 3.38
C SER A 100 -6.73 -0.55 4.56
N ILE A 101 -7.46 -0.97 5.60
CA ILE A 101 -6.90 -1.67 6.76
C ILE A 101 -6.39 -3.06 6.34
N GLY A 102 -7.18 -3.81 5.57
CA GLY A 102 -6.80 -5.14 5.09
C GLY A 102 -5.52 -5.12 4.23
N ILE A 103 -5.39 -4.15 3.34
CA ILE A 103 -4.18 -3.96 2.53
C ILE A 103 -2.98 -3.59 3.41
N LEU A 104 -3.18 -2.72 4.42
CA LEU A 104 -2.11 -2.34 5.35
C LEU A 104 -1.58 -3.57 6.11
N LEU A 105 -2.47 -4.42 6.62
CA LEU A 105 -2.09 -5.66 7.32
C LEU A 105 -1.40 -6.65 6.38
N ALA A 106 -1.88 -6.78 5.14
CA ALA A 106 -1.26 -7.63 4.14
C ALA A 106 0.17 -7.15 3.80
N PHE A 107 0.38 -5.84 3.62
CA PHE A 107 1.72 -5.28 3.39
C PHE A 107 2.64 -5.45 4.59
N PHE A 108 2.14 -5.27 5.82
CA PHE A 108 2.93 -5.54 7.02
C PHE A 108 3.42 -7.00 7.07
N GLY A 109 2.54 -7.96 6.74
CA GLY A 109 2.90 -9.37 6.63
C GLY A 109 3.91 -9.65 5.51
N LEU A 110 3.73 -9.03 4.34
CA LEU A 110 4.66 -9.17 3.21
C LEU A 110 6.03 -8.55 3.50
N ASP A 111 6.07 -7.41 4.20
CA ASP A 111 7.32 -6.78 4.66
C ASP A 111 8.06 -7.68 5.64
N ALA A 112 7.36 -8.28 6.60
CA ALA A 112 7.97 -9.25 7.53
C ALA A 112 8.50 -10.49 6.79
N LEU A 113 7.75 -11.00 5.81
CA LEU A 113 8.18 -12.10 4.96
C LEU A 113 9.40 -11.72 4.09
N PHE A 114 9.46 -10.47 3.62
CA PHE A 114 10.62 -9.95 2.89
C PHE A 114 11.87 -9.90 3.78
N LEU A 115 11.75 -9.43 5.03
CA LEU A 115 12.86 -9.46 5.99
C LEU A 115 13.31 -10.91 6.27
N GLN A 116 12.38 -11.84 6.39
CA GLN A 116 12.69 -13.26 6.58
C GLN A 116 13.45 -13.85 5.39
N THR A 117 12.98 -13.62 4.16
CA THR A 117 13.58 -14.16 2.94
C THR A 117 14.90 -13.52 2.57
N THR A 118 15.14 -12.27 2.99
CA THR A 118 16.43 -11.59 2.84
C THR A 118 17.43 -11.94 3.96
N GLY A 119 17.02 -12.68 4.99
CA GLY A 119 17.87 -13.08 6.11
C GLY A 119 18.13 -11.97 7.13
N HIS A 120 17.28 -10.94 7.15
CA HIS A 120 17.38 -9.78 8.05
C HIS A 120 16.17 -9.69 9.01
N PHE A 121 15.62 -10.84 9.42
CA PHE A 121 14.43 -10.89 10.28
C PHE A 121 14.66 -10.27 11.66
N GLU A 122 15.91 -10.22 12.13
CA GLU A 122 16.30 -9.50 13.34
C GLU A 122 15.93 -8.00 13.31
N ARG A 123 15.72 -7.44 12.11
CA ARG A 123 15.33 -6.04 11.92
C ARG A 123 13.81 -5.81 11.99
N TRP A 124 12.99 -6.84 12.24
CA TRP A 124 11.54 -6.68 12.36
C TRP A 124 11.07 -5.66 13.42
N PRO A 125 11.80 -5.36 14.53
CA PRO A 125 11.36 -4.31 15.46
C PRO A 125 11.38 -2.92 14.79
N TRP A 126 12.27 -2.69 13.83
CA TRP A 126 12.29 -1.46 13.04
C TRP A 126 11.07 -1.34 12.13
N LEU A 127 10.52 -2.46 11.67
CA LEU A 127 9.26 -2.48 10.92
C LEU A 127 8.11 -1.99 11.80
N ILE A 128 8.01 -2.49 13.04
CA ILE A 128 6.98 -2.04 14.00
C ILE A 128 7.14 -0.54 14.28
N VAL A 129 8.36 -0.09 14.54
CA VAL A 129 8.65 1.33 14.82
C VAL A 129 8.25 2.20 13.64
N MET A 130 8.60 1.79 12.42
CA MET A 130 8.26 2.51 11.19
C MET A 130 6.73 2.62 11.00
N TYR A 131 6.01 1.51 11.14
CA TYR A 131 4.55 1.49 11.02
C TYR A 131 3.88 2.31 12.13
N SER A 132 4.40 2.24 13.36
CA SER A 132 3.89 3.00 14.51
C SER A 132 4.08 4.50 14.31
N ILE A 133 5.29 4.95 13.92
CA ILE A 133 5.58 6.36 13.68
C ILE A 133 4.73 6.90 12.53
N ALA A 134 4.68 6.18 11.40
CA ALA A 134 3.85 6.57 10.26
C ALA A 134 2.35 6.63 10.64
N GLY A 135 1.87 5.69 11.45
CA GLY A 135 0.51 5.69 11.98
C GLY A 135 0.22 6.88 12.89
N ILE A 136 1.15 7.23 13.79
CA ILE A 136 1.04 8.39 14.67
C ILE A 136 1.02 9.69 13.86
N VAL A 137 1.91 9.83 12.88
CA VAL A 137 1.95 11.01 12.00
C VAL A 137 0.66 11.12 11.20
N MET A 138 0.19 10.03 10.61
CA MET A 138 -1.06 9.97 9.87
C MET A 138 -2.26 10.39 10.76
N GLY A 139 -2.39 9.79 11.95
CA GLY A 139 -3.45 10.13 12.89
C GLY A 139 -3.38 11.58 13.38
N GLY A 140 -2.17 12.06 13.70
CA GLY A 140 -1.91 13.43 14.10
C GLY A 140 -2.31 14.44 13.02
N PHE A 141 -1.95 14.21 11.77
CA PHE A 141 -2.34 15.10 10.66
C PHE A 141 -3.84 15.07 10.37
N LEU A 142 -4.48 13.91 10.48
CA LEU A 142 -5.94 13.81 10.31
C LEU A 142 -6.72 14.57 11.39
N ILE A 143 -6.20 14.64 12.63
CA ILE A 143 -6.84 15.31 13.76
C ILE A 143 -6.49 16.80 13.81
N LEU A 144 -5.22 17.15 13.61
CA LEU A 144 -4.69 18.49 13.84
C LEU A 144 -4.77 19.40 12.61
N VAL A 145 -4.80 18.83 11.40
CA VAL A 145 -4.79 19.60 10.15
C VAL A 145 -6.07 19.31 9.34
N PRO A 146 -7.15 20.07 9.58
CA PRO A 146 -8.40 19.82 8.89
C PRO A 146 -8.30 20.12 7.39
N GLY A 147 -9.08 19.37 6.61
CA GLY A 147 -9.20 19.57 5.17
C GLY A 147 -8.17 18.80 4.34
N LYS A 148 -7.96 19.26 3.10
CA LYS A 148 -7.22 18.52 2.07
C LYS A 148 -5.74 18.32 2.42
N ALA A 149 -5.13 19.25 3.16
CA ALA A 149 -3.72 19.18 3.51
C ALA A 149 -3.40 18.01 4.45
N GLY A 150 -4.12 17.89 5.58
CA GLY A 150 -3.92 16.77 6.50
C GLY A 150 -4.26 15.42 5.87
N TYR A 151 -5.32 15.38 5.06
CA TYR A 151 -5.68 14.19 4.29
C TYR A 151 -4.58 13.77 3.28
N SER A 152 -3.97 14.71 2.57
CA SER A 152 -2.92 14.41 1.59
C SER A 152 -1.70 13.77 2.25
N VAL A 153 -1.24 14.33 3.37
CA VAL A 153 -0.10 13.78 4.12
C VAL A 153 -0.44 12.38 4.64
N ALA A 154 -1.60 12.22 5.27
CA ALA A 154 -2.08 10.92 5.74
C ALA A 154 -2.13 9.88 4.62
N HIS A 155 -2.59 10.28 3.43
CA HIS A 155 -2.65 9.44 2.25
C HIS A 155 -1.26 9.01 1.75
N GLU A 156 -0.28 9.92 1.74
CA GLU A 156 1.10 9.61 1.34
C GLU A 156 1.78 8.61 2.28
N PHE A 157 1.63 8.79 3.60
CA PHE A 157 2.15 7.84 4.58
C PHE A 157 1.47 6.47 4.46
N LEU A 158 0.16 6.44 4.25
CA LEU A 158 -0.56 5.18 4.02
C LEU A 158 -0.09 4.50 2.73
N ALA A 159 0.11 5.25 1.65
CA ALA A 159 0.63 4.73 0.39
C ALA A 159 2.06 4.19 0.54
N PHE A 160 2.90 4.87 1.32
CA PHE A 160 4.24 4.40 1.67
C PHE A 160 4.20 3.06 2.41
N LEU A 161 3.35 2.93 3.44
CA LEU A 161 3.20 1.68 4.20
C LEU A 161 2.60 0.54 3.37
N GLN A 162 1.84 0.85 2.32
CA GLN A 162 1.21 -0.13 1.42
C GLN A 162 2.05 -0.35 0.16
N SER A 163 3.37 -0.31 0.31
CA SER A 163 4.35 -0.50 -0.75
C SER A 163 5.52 -1.34 -0.22
N PRO A 164 6.43 -1.83 -1.08
CA PRO A 164 7.61 -2.55 -0.59
C PRO A 164 8.69 -1.63 0.00
N LEU A 165 8.50 -0.31 -0.01
CA LEU A 165 9.48 0.66 0.48
C LEU A 165 9.88 0.47 1.96
N PRO A 166 8.98 0.16 2.91
CA PRO A 166 9.34 0.00 4.31
C PRO A 166 10.41 -1.09 4.50
N SER A 167 10.17 -2.29 4.00
CA SER A 167 11.12 -3.40 4.10
C SER A 167 12.39 -3.16 3.29
N PHE A 168 12.31 -2.53 2.11
CA PHE A 168 13.50 -2.12 1.37
C PHE A 168 14.38 -1.15 2.15
N LEU A 169 13.81 -0.13 2.79
CA LEU A 169 14.58 0.84 3.57
C LEU A 169 15.28 0.17 4.76
N ILE A 170 14.59 -0.75 5.44
CA ILE A 170 15.15 -1.51 6.58
C ILE A 170 16.30 -2.41 6.14
N VAL A 171 16.24 -3.00 4.95
CA VAL A 171 17.32 -3.85 4.43
C VAL A 171 18.47 -3.01 3.85
N LEU A 172 18.16 -2.08 2.94
CA LEU A 172 19.18 -1.38 2.14
C LEU A 172 19.91 -0.30 2.92
N VAL A 173 19.21 0.54 3.70
CA VAL A 173 19.85 1.72 4.31
C VAL A 173 20.96 1.32 5.29
N PRO A 174 20.73 0.44 6.29
CA PRO A 174 21.79 0.02 7.20
C PRO A 174 22.93 -0.69 6.46
N SER A 175 22.60 -1.55 5.50
CA SER A 175 23.59 -2.33 4.75
C SER A 175 24.46 -1.47 3.83
N LEU A 176 23.97 -0.31 3.37
CA LEU A 176 24.78 0.68 2.66
C LEU A 176 25.72 1.45 3.61
N PHE A 177 25.25 1.80 4.82
CA PHE A 177 26.08 2.46 5.83
C PHE A 177 27.21 1.54 6.35
N GLU A 178 26.89 0.28 6.66
CA GLU A 178 27.85 -0.73 7.10
C GLU A 178 29.00 -0.96 6.10
N ARG A 179 28.72 -0.79 4.80
CA ARG A 179 29.72 -0.92 3.73
C ARG A 179 30.60 0.32 3.56
N ARG A 180 30.13 1.50 3.94
CA ARG A 180 30.89 2.75 3.83
C ARG A 180 31.75 3.04 5.05
N MET A 181 31.45 2.47 6.22
CA MET A 181 32.26 2.68 7.42
C MET A 181 33.54 1.83 7.38
N PRO A 182 34.74 2.43 7.47
CA PRO A 182 35.97 1.69 7.67
C PRO A 182 35.92 0.95 9.00
N ARG A 183 36.33 -0.33 9.02
CA ARG A 183 36.35 -1.21 10.21
C ARG A 183 37.28 -0.74 11.36
N SER A 184 37.85 0.46 11.32
CA SER A 184 38.84 0.90 12.30
C SER A 184 38.25 1.46 13.61
N ILE A 185 36.93 1.62 13.74
CA ILE A 185 36.31 2.28 14.92
C ILE A 185 35.59 1.28 15.86
N THR A 186 35.47 0.00 15.51
CA THR A 186 34.76 -1.02 16.33
C THR A 186 35.67 -1.91 17.17
N LYS A 187 36.82 -1.38 17.60
CA LYS A 187 37.63 -1.96 18.69
C LYS A 187 38.17 -0.82 19.56
N GLY A 188 37.34 -0.38 20.50
CA GLY A 188 37.68 0.46 21.63
C GLY A 188 36.83 0.02 22.80
#